data_AF-A0A059UD65-F1
#
_entry.id   AF-A0A059UD65-F1
#
_cell.length_a   1.000
_cell.length_b   1.000
_cell.length_c   1.000
_cell.angle_alpha   90.00
_cell.angle_beta   90.00
_cell.angle_gamma   90.00
#
_symmetry.space_group_name_H-M   'P 1'
#
loop_
_entity.id
_entity.type
_entity.pdbx_description
1 polymer ?
#
loop_
_entity_poly.entity_id
_entity_poly.type
_entity_poly.pdbx_seq_one_letter_code
_entity_poly.pdbx_strand_id
1 'polypeptide(L)'
;MKISIALVLGMIACSFVCINGGDFDQYCSIPSNIRELVWNCIYIYLPQSEKTVFSQMSQCFGVSTFDKVINQFCGLSDDEQETVALQHEACLSEIDFDNFHGPTVSQYQTQSCIQRRLG
;
A
#
# COMPACT_ATOMS: atom_id res chain seq x y z
N MET A 1 -17.13 9.06 -4.71
CA MET A 1 -16.02 9.83 -5.33
C MET A 1 -15.05 8.83 -5.94
N LYS A 2 -14.47 9.09 -7.12
CA LYS A 2 -13.47 8.20 -7.73
C LYS A 2 -12.14 8.38 -6.99
N ILE A 3 -11.89 7.58 -5.96
CA ILE A 3 -10.57 7.55 -5.32
C ILE A 3 -9.69 6.69 -6.23
N SER A 4 -8.78 7.35 -6.96
CA SER A 4 -7.84 6.66 -7.82
C SER A 4 -6.97 5.74 -6.98
N ILE A 5 -6.72 4.52 -7.44
CA ILE A 5 -5.79 3.62 -6.77
C ILE A 5 -4.38 4.20 -6.70
N ALA A 6 -4.01 5.05 -7.66
CA ALA A 6 -2.78 5.83 -7.62
C ALA A 6 -2.74 6.76 -6.39
N LEU A 7 -3.90 7.25 -5.94
CA LEU A 7 -4.03 8.06 -4.73
C LEU A 7 -3.85 7.20 -3.47
N VAL A 8 -4.33 5.96 -3.46
CA VAL A 8 -4.12 5.02 -2.35
C VAL A 8 -2.67 4.52 -2.30
N LEU A 9 -2.11 4.11 -3.44
CA LEU A 9 -0.69 3.74 -3.57
C LEU A 9 0.21 4.92 -3.22
N GLY A 10 -0.14 6.13 -3.66
CA GLY A 10 0.54 7.37 -3.32
C GLY A 10 0.45 7.72 -1.84
N MET A 11 -0.71 7.53 -1.18
CA MET A 11 -0.83 7.73 0.28
C MET A 11 0.02 6.75 1.07
N ILE A 12 0.18 5.51 0.60
CA ILE A 12 1.00 4.48 1.26
C ILE A 12 2.48 4.73 1.00
N ALA A 13 2.85 5.02 -0.24
CA ALA A 13 4.19 5.48 -0.60
C ALA A 13 4.54 6.73 0.20
N CYS A 14 3.61 7.67 0.41
CA CYS A 14 3.88 8.79 1.29
C CYS A 14 3.89 8.40 2.76
N SER A 15 3.03 7.52 3.25
CA SER A 15 3.15 7.06 4.65
C SER A 15 4.49 6.38 4.92
N PHE A 16 5.11 5.76 3.90
CA PHE A 16 6.43 5.13 3.97
C PHE A 16 7.60 6.06 3.68
N VAL A 17 7.44 6.92 2.69
CA VAL A 17 8.49 7.74 2.08
C VAL A 17 8.31 9.23 2.35
N CYS A 18 7.15 9.75 2.80
CA CYS A 18 6.99 11.12 3.36
C CYS A 18 7.79 11.32 4.66
N ILE A 19 8.43 10.28 5.21
CA ILE A 19 9.50 10.43 6.19
C ILE A 19 10.75 11.08 5.56
N ASN A 20 10.91 10.97 4.24
CA ASN A 20 11.96 11.57 3.41
C ASN A 20 11.46 12.27 2.11
N GLY A 21 10.14 12.44 1.92
CA GLY A 21 9.53 13.12 0.76
C GLY A 21 9.61 12.40 -0.60
N GLY A 22 9.50 11.07 -0.67
CA GLY A 22 9.62 10.33 -1.93
C GLY A 22 8.32 9.79 -2.52
N ASP A 23 8.41 9.40 -3.79
CA ASP A 23 7.30 8.95 -4.65
C ASP A 23 7.21 7.41 -4.72
N PHE A 24 6.12 6.87 -5.26
CA PHE A 24 5.87 5.46 -5.49
C PHE A 24 7.01 4.78 -6.28
N ASP A 25 7.57 5.43 -7.29
CA ASP A 25 8.73 4.91 -8.05
C ASP A 25 9.97 4.71 -7.17
N GLN A 26 10.22 5.63 -6.24
CA GLN A 26 11.33 5.51 -5.29
C GLN A 26 11.06 4.36 -4.32
N TYR A 27 9.81 4.18 -3.89
CA TYR A 27 9.41 3.02 -3.12
C TYR A 27 9.63 1.71 -3.91
N CYS A 28 9.32 1.70 -5.21
CA CYS A 28 9.50 0.55 -6.09
C CYS A 28 10.96 0.23 -6.41
N SER A 29 11.88 1.16 -6.16
CA SER A 29 13.33 0.91 -6.22
C SER A 29 13.85 0.09 -5.03
N ILE A 30 13.09 0.00 -3.92
CA ILE A 30 13.43 -0.82 -2.76
C ILE A 30 13.19 -2.30 -3.10
N PRO A 31 14.11 -3.25 -2.81
CA PRO A 31 13.88 -4.67 -3.07
C PRO A 31 12.56 -5.21 -2.50
N SER A 32 11.88 -6.11 -3.22
CA SER A 32 10.54 -6.59 -2.85
C SER A 32 10.48 -7.23 -1.45
N ASN A 33 11.52 -7.98 -1.07
CA ASN A 33 11.62 -8.57 0.28
C ASN A 33 11.69 -7.50 1.39
N ILE A 34 12.28 -6.34 1.10
CA ILE A 34 12.32 -5.22 2.04
C ILE A 34 10.95 -4.52 2.06
N ARG A 35 10.30 -4.31 0.91
CA ARG A 35 8.92 -3.78 0.85
C ARG A 35 7.92 -4.66 1.59
N GLU A 36 8.05 -5.97 1.48
CA GLU A 36 7.24 -6.94 2.22
C GLU A 36 7.47 -6.85 3.73
N LEU A 37 8.72 -6.75 4.18
CA LEU A 37 9.06 -6.55 5.59
C LEU A 37 8.42 -5.27 6.15
N VAL A 38 8.59 -4.19 5.39
CA VAL A 38 8.04 -2.86 5.59
C VAL A 38 6.51 -2.91 5.75
N TRP A 39 5.82 -3.54 4.80
CA TRP A 39 4.38 -3.73 4.85
C TRP A 39 3.95 -4.54 6.06
N ASN A 40 4.64 -5.65 6.35
CA ASN A 40 4.34 -6.48 7.52
C ASN A 40 4.45 -5.69 8.83
N CYS A 41 5.44 -4.80 8.94
CA CYS A 41 5.59 -3.92 10.10
C CYS A 41 4.44 -2.92 10.23
N ILE A 42 3.99 -2.30 9.14
CA ILE A 42 2.76 -1.49 9.17
C ILE A 42 1.57 -2.35 9.57
N TYR A 43 1.37 -3.47 8.88
CA TYR A 43 0.17 -4.30 9.02
C TYR A 43 -0.06 -4.77 10.45
N ILE A 44 1.01 -5.06 11.21
CA ILE A 44 0.88 -5.46 12.61
C ILE A 44 0.17 -4.41 13.45
N TYR A 45 0.48 -3.13 13.25
CA TYR A 45 -0.02 -2.01 14.06
C TYR A 45 -1.29 -1.36 13.50
N LEU A 46 -1.74 -1.76 12.30
CA LEU A 46 -2.97 -1.22 11.74
C LEU A 46 -4.19 -1.57 12.60
N PRO A 47 -5.12 -0.61 12.80
CA PRO A 47 -6.43 -0.90 13.36
C PRO A 47 -7.21 -1.85 12.42
N GLN A 48 -8.16 -2.58 13.00
CA GLN A 48 -8.89 -3.61 12.26
C GLN A 48 -9.68 -3.05 11.07
N SER A 49 -10.22 -1.83 11.18
CA SER A 49 -10.90 -1.13 10.09
C SER A 49 -10.00 -0.94 8.87
N GLU A 50 -8.77 -0.48 9.07
CA GLU A 50 -7.80 -0.28 7.99
C GLU A 50 -7.32 -1.61 7.40
N LYS A 51 -7.08 -2.62 8.26
CA LYS A 51 -6.76 -3.99 7.80
C LYS A 51 -7.83 -4.53 6.85
N THR A 52 -9.11 -4.29 7.15
CA THR A 52 -10.22 -4.71 6.31
C THR A 52 -10.15 -4.05 4.93
N VAL A 53 -9.91 -2.73 4.86
CA VAL A 53 -9.77 -2.00 3.59
C VAL A 53 -8.65 -2.60 2.74
N PHE A 54 -7.45 -2.79 3.30
CA PHE A 54 -6.33 -3.37 2.57
C PHE A 54 -6.56 -4.83 2.15
N SER A 55 -7.26 -5.61 2.98
CA SER A 55 -7.65 -6.97 2.64
C SER A 55 -8.64 -7.00 1.47
N GLN A 56 -9.66 -6.13 1.49
CA GLN A 56 -10.62 -6.01 0.40
C GLN A 56 -9.94 -5.57 -0.90
N MET A 57 -9.01 -4.61 -0.83
CA MET A 57 -8.21 -4.24 -1.98
C MET A 57 -7.41 -5.42 -2.52
N SER A 58 -6.70 -6.16 -1.65
CA SER A 58 -5.93 -7.35 -2.05
C SER A 58 -6.81 -8.38 -2.77
N GLN A 59 -8.02 -8.59 -2.26
CA GLN A 59 -9.02 -9.49 -2.86
C GLN A 59 -9.48 -9.00 -4.24
N CYS A 60 -9.67 -7.70 -4.44
CA CYS A 60 -9.99 -7.16 -5.77
C CYS A 60 -8.92 -7.55 -6.80
N PHE A 61 -7.64 -7.49 -6.44
CA PHE A 61 -6.52 -7.89 -7.31
C PHE A 61 -6.26 -9.41 -7.35
N GLY A 62 -7.07 -10.22 -6.67
CA GLY A 62 -6.90 -11.66 -6.61
C GLY A 62 -5.64 -12.12 -5.88
N VAL A 63 -5.07 -11.28 -5.00
CA VAL A 63 -3.86 -11.58 -4.24
C VAL A 63 -4.15 -11.68 -2.74
N SER A 64 -3.28 -12.39 -2.02
CA SER A 64 -3.51 -12.69 -0.60
C SER A 64 -3.26 -11.51 0.34
N THR A 65 -2.40 -10.58 -0.06
CA THR A 65 -1.91 -9.49 0.81
C THR A 65 -1.57 -8.27 -0.03
N PHE A 66 -1.66 -7.10 0.60
CA PHE A 66 -1.59 -5.83 -0.12
C PHE A 66 -0.18 -5.51 -0.63
N ASP A 67 0.87 -5.99 0.03
CA ASP A 67 2.25 -5.93 -0.49
C ASP A 67 2.39 -6.57 -1.88
N LYS A 68 1.59 -7.59 -2.19
CA LYS A 68 1.58 -8.22 -3.51
C LYS A 68 0.94 -7.31 -4.56
N VAL A 69 -0.10 -6.55 -4.19
CA VAL A 69 -0.65 -5.50 -5.05
C VAL A 69 0.45 -4.48 -5.35
N ILE A 70 1.13 -3.96 -4.31
CA ILE A 70 2.21 -2.99 -4.52
C ILE A 70 3.32 -3.57 -5.41
N ASN A 71 3.74 -4.81 -5.17
CA ASN A 71 4.77 -5.46 -5.97
C ASN A 71 4.36 -5.69 -7.43
N GLN A 72 3.07 -5.93 -7.71
CA GLN A 72 2.56 -5.98 -9.09
C GLN A 72 2.70 -4.61 -9.77
N PHE A 73 2.35 -3.53 -9.08
CA PHE A 73 2.43 -2.18 -9.63
C PHE A 73 3.87 -1.68 -9.81
N CYS A 74 4.81 -2.06 -8.95
CA CYS A 74 6.21 -1.65 -9.05
C CYS A 74 6.97 -2.13 -10.30
N GLY A 75 6.37 -3.02 -11.11
CA GLY A 75 6.92 -3.47 -12.39
C GLY A 75 6.24 -2.86 -13.62
N LEU A 76 5.29 -1.94 -13.42
CA LEU A 76 4.44 -1.38 -14.46
C LEU A 76 4.76 0.10 -14.66
N SER A 77 4.70 0.54 -15.91
CA SER A 77 4.64 1.97 -16.25
C SER A 77 3.35 2.61 -15.75
N ASP A 78 3.31 3.94 -15.63
CA ASP A 78 2.12 4.68 -15.19
C ASP A 78 0.85 4.32 -16.00
N ASP A 79 0.97 4.20 -17.33
CA ASP A 79 -0.14 3.82 -18.22
C ASP A 79 -0.64 2.38 -17.94
N GLU A 80 0.28 1.46 -17.64
CA GLU A 80 -0.06 0.09 -17.28
C GLU A 80 -0.68 0.02 -15.88
N GLN A 81 -0.20 0.81 -14.93
CA GLN A 81 -0.78 0.95 -13.60
C GLN A 81 -2.21 1.47 -13.68
N GLU A 82 -2.47 2.50 -14.49
CA GLU A 82 -3.82 3.01 -14.73
C GLU A 82 -4.71 1.94 -15.36
N THR A 83 -4.21 1.22 -16.38
CA THR A 83 -4.96 0.15 -17.04
C THR A 83 -5.35 -0.95 -16.05
N VAL A 84 -4.41 -1.39 -15.21
CA VAL A 84 -4.66 -2.41 -14.19
C VAL A 84 -5.62 -1.90 -13.11
N ALA A 85 -5.51 -0.63 -12.71
CA ALA A 85 -6.45 -0.02 -11.77
C ALA A 85 -7.88 0.04 -12.35
N LEU A 86 -8.05 0.43 -13.62
CA LEU A 86 -9.34 0.50 -14.30
C LEU A 86 -10.01 -0.88 -14.42
N GLN A 87 -9.24 -1.95 -14.64
CA GLN A 87 -9.77 -3.32 -14.67
C GLN A 87 -10.43 -3.73 -13.34
N HIS A 88 -10.01 -3.11 -12.23
CA HIS A 88 -10.49 -3.43 -10.90
C HIS A 88 -11.39 -2.32 -10.31
N GLU A 89 -11.68 -1.24 -11.07
CA GLU A 89 -12.46 -0.07 -10.61
C GLU A 89 -13.81 -0.49 -10.02
N ALA A 90 -14.51 -1.43 -10.67
CA ALA A 90 -15.80 -1.93 -10.19
C ALA A 90 -15.70 -2.52 -8.77
N CYS A 91 -14.74 -3.43 -8.54
CA CYS A 91 -14.53 -4.02 -7.22
C CYS A 91 -14.09 -2.99 -6.18
N LEU A 92 -13.18 -2.09 -6.56
CA LEU A 92 -12.67 -1.05 -5.68
C LEU A 92 -13.75 -0.05 -5.28
N SER A 93 -14.72 0.21 -6.16
CA SER A 93 -15.85 1.10 -5.87
C SER A 93 -16.80 0.57 -4.79
N GLU A 94 -16.75 -0.74 -4.48
CA GLU A 94 -17.52 -1.37 -3.41
C GLU A 94 -16.85 -1.23 -2.03
N ILE A 95 -15.57 -0.80 -1.99
CA ILE A 95 -14.84 -0.59 -0.75
C ILE A 95 -15.20 0.77 -0.18
N ASP A 96 -15.56 0.80 1.11
CA ASP A 96 -15.78 2.05 1.84
C ASP A 96 -14.44 2.75 2.11
N PHE A 97 -14.10 3.68 1.23
CA PHE A 97 -12.94 4.55 1.36
C PHE A 97 -13.27 5.89 2.04
N ASP A 98 -14.54 6.20 2.32
CA ASP A 98 -14.94 7.53 2.81
C ASP A 98 -14.34 7.84 4.19
N ASN A 99 -14.01 6.80 4.95
CA ASN A 99 -13.34 6.88 6.25
C ASN A 99 -11.86 6.44 6.22
N PHE A 100 -11.31 6.16 5.03
CA PHE A 100 -9.95 5.67 4.89
C PHE A 100 -9.00 6.79 4.44
N HIS A 101 -8.12 7.22 5.34
CA HIS A 101 -7.15 8.29 5.10
C HIS A 101 -5.72 7.76 4.92
N GLY A 102 -5.57 6.47 4.64
CA GLY A 102 -4.27 5.79 4.66
C GLY A 102 -3.97 5.14 6.01
N PRO A 103 -2.82 4.45 6.10
CA PRO A 103 -2.42 3.74 7.31
C PRO A 103 -2.12 4.72 8.46
N THR A 104 -2.77 4.57 9.61
CA THR A 104 -2.59 5.46 10.79
C THR A 104 -1.41 5.09 11.69
N VAL A 105 -0.58 4.14 11.25
CA VAL A 105 0.56 3.62 12.01
C VAL A 105 1.64 4.70 12.15
N SER A 106 2.13 4.89 13.38
CA SER A 106 3.22 5.85 13.59
C SER A 106 4.52 5.38 12.94
N GLN A 107 5.25 6.33 12.38
CA GLN A 107 6.60 6.12 11.86
C GLN A 107 7.50 5.37 12.85
N TYR A 108 7.47 5.77 14.13
CA TYR A 108 8.32 5.18 15.17
C TYR A 108 8.06 3.68 15.37
N GLN A 109 6.80 3.26 15.34
CA GLN A 109 6.43 1.84 15.45
C GLN A 109 6.94 1.04 14.25
N THR A 110 6.74 1.57 13.05
CA THR A 110 7.21 0.94 11.81
C THR A 110 8.73 0.81 11.79
N GLN A 111 9.46 1.89 12.10
CA GLN A 111 10.93 1.88 12.16
C GLN A 111 11.46 0.93 13.23
N SER A 112 10.90 0.98 14.44
CA SER A 112 11.28 0.07 15.53
C SER A 112 11.07 -1.40 15.16
N CYS A 113 9.98 -1.71 14.44
CA CYS A 113 9.73 -3.05 13.94
C CYS A 113 10.74 -3.49 12.89
N ILE A 114 11.04 -2.61 11.92
CA ILE A 114 12.02 -2.89 10.86
C ILE A 114 13.41 -3.14 11.47
N GLN A 115 13.87 -2.26 12.36
CA GLN A 115 15.17 -2.40 13.03
C GLN A 115 15.28 -3.73 13.78
N ARG A 116 14.27 -4.11 14.57
CA ARG A 116 14.26 -5.40 15.28
C ARG A 116 14.33 -6.62 14.37
N ARG A 117 13.86 -6.49 13.12
CA ARG A 117 13.85 -7.60 12.14
C ARG A 117 15.10 -7.62 11.25
N LEU A 118 15.80 -6.49 11.13
CA LEU A 118 17.03 -6.38 10.33
C LEU A 118 18.32 -6.50 11.17
N GLY A 119 18.27 -6.20 12.47
CA GLY A 119 19.43 -6.20 13.37
C GLY A 119 19.90 -4.80 13.74
#